data_AF-A0A8E0V6Q6-F1
#
_entry.id   AF-A0A8E0V6Q6-F1
#
_cell.length_a   1.000
_cell.length_b   1.000
_cell.length_c   1.000
_cell.angle_alpha   90.00
_cell.angle_beta   90.00
_cell.angle_gamma   90.00
#
_symmetry.space_group_name_H-M   'P 1'
#
loop_
_entity.id
_entity.type
_entity.pdbx_description
1 polymer ?
#
loop_
_entity_poly.entity_id
_entity_poly.type
_entity_poly.pdbx_seq_one_letter_code
_entity_poly.pdbx_strand_id
1 'polypeptide(L)'
;AITKFDLKTPGREDDDEEAEKKVVLANNNYTEVASAVLAAIGGKENVKDVGYCATRLRFEVKDNTKVDEKAVKAAGAAGIIRPSKNACQVIIGTKVQFVYDELKKML
;
A
#
# COMPACT_ATOMS: atom_id res chain seq x y z
N ALA A 1 33.98 -22.14 -33.60
CA ALA A 1 33.43 -22.10 -32.23
C ALA A 1 33.80 -20.75 -31.61
N ILE A 2 32.79 -19.93 -31.29
CA ILE A 2 32.93 -18.70 -30.48
C ILE A 2 31.61 -18.60 -29.70
N THR A 3 31.64 -18.93 -28.41
CA THR A 3 30.49 -18.86 -27.50
C THR A 3 30.15 -17.40 -27.23
N LYS A 4 29.15 -16.91 -27.95
CA LYS A 4 28.57 -15.57 -27.77
C LYS A 4 27.79 -15.58 -26.45
N PHE A 5 28.26 -14.82 -25.47
CA PHE A 5 27.54 -14.60 -24.22
C PHE A 5 26.24 -13.84 -24.52
N ASP A 6 25.10 -14.55 -24.43
CA ASP A 6 23.74 -14.03 -24.33
C ASP A 6 23.59 -13.24 -23.02
N LEU A 7 24.09 -12.00 -23.01
CA LEU A 7 23.88 -11.08 -21.90
C LEU A 7 22.50 -10.43 -22.07
N LYS A 8 21.49 -11.03 -21.42
CA LYS A 8 20.18 -10.39 -21.22
C LYS A 8 20.39 -9.05 -20.52
N THR A 9 19.98 -7.96 -21.15
CA THR A 9 19.93 -6.62 -20.55
C THR A 9 19.06 -6.66 -19.28
N PRO A 10 19.63 -6.45 -18.09
CA PRO A 10 18.86 -6.37 -16.85
C PRO A 10 18.16 -5.01 -16.81
N GLY A 11 16.91 -5.00 -17.27
CA GLY A 11 16.01 -3.85 -17.23
C GLY A 11 14.54 -4.22 -17.46
N ARG A 12 14.26 -5.53 -17.46
CA ARG A 12 12.93 -6.13 -17.48
C ARG A 12 12.80 -6.82 -16.13
N GLU A 13 12.62 -6.03 -15.07
CA GLU A 13 11.88 -6.57 -13.94
C GLU A 13 10.51 -6.93 -14.51
N ASP A 14 10.20 -8.20 -14.33
CA ASP A 14 8.94 -8.87 -14.60
C ASP A 14 7.78 -7.98 -14.09
N ASP A 15 7.20 -7.17 -14.98
CA ASP A 15 5.91 -6.53 -14.77
C ASP A 15 4.90 -7.64 -15.02
N ASP A 16 4.77 -8.50 -14.01
CA ASP A 16 3.83 -9.61 -13.92
C ASP A 16 2.43 -9.07 -14.18
N GLU A 17 1.98 -9.23 -15.43
CA GLU A 17 0.65 -8.95 -15.93
C GLU A 17 -0.35 -9.93 -15.31
N GLU A 18 -0.69 -9.80 -14.02
CA GLU A 18 -1.97 -10.31 -13.49
C GLU A 18 -2.31 -9.75 -12.09
N ALA A 19 -2.90 -8.55 -12.04
CA ALA A 19 -3.81 -8.15 -10.97
C ALA A 19 -4.58 -6.89 -11.38
N GLU A 20 -5.57 -7.10 -12.24
CA GLU A 20 -6.63 -6.15 -12.49
C GLU A 20 -7.39 -5.85 -11.20
N LYS A 21 -6.93 -4.83 -10.46
CA LYS A 21 -7.71 -3.99 -9.52
C LYS A 21 -6.86 -2.78 -9.18
N LYS A 22 -6.51 -1.99 -10.20
CA LYS A 22 -6.29 -0.56 -9.97
C LYS A 22 -7.62 -0.03 -9.42
N VAL A 23 -7.73 0.15 -8.11
CA VAL A 23 -8.77 1.00 -7.52
C VAL A 23 -8.40 2.41 -7.98
N VAL A 24 -8.80 2.74 -9.20
CA VAL A 24 -8.66 4.07 -9.75
C VAL A 24 -9.43 4.97 -8.77
N LEU A 25 -8.75 5.93 -8.14
CA LEU A 25 -9.38 6.98 -7.30
C LEU A 25 -10.32 7.91 -8.12
N ALA A 26 -10.95 7.41 -9.18
CA ALA A 26 -11.88 8.13 -10.02
C ALA A 26 -13.25 8.35 -9.34
N ASN A 27 -13.61 7.56 -8.32
CA ASN A 27 -14.99 7.57 -7.79
C ASN A 27 -15.14 8.00 -6.33
N ASN A 28 -14.26 8.81 -5.74
CA ASN A 28 -14.44 9.31 -4.36
C ASN A 28 -14.71 8.22 -3.29
N ASN A 29 -14.41 6.95 -3.58
CA ASN A 29 -14.66 5.82 -2.69
C ASN A 29 -13.57 5.73 -1.60
N TYR A 30 -13.53 6.73 -0.71
CA TYR A 30 -12.61 6.76 0.44
C TYR A 30 -12.78 5.54 1.34
N THR A 31 -14.01 5.06 1.47
CA THR A 31 -14.39 3.84 2.17
C THR A 31 -13.72 2.60 1.58
N GLU A 32 -13.67 2.51 0.25
CA GLU A 32 -13.05 1.38 -0.45
C GLU A 32 -11.52 1.46 -0.36
N VAL A 33 -10.94 2.66 -0.51
CA VAL A 33 -9.52 2.91 -0.25
C VAL A 33 -9.15 2.55 1.19
N ALA A 34 -9.95 2.98 2.17
CA ALA A 34 -9.75 2.67 3.58
C ALA A 34 -9.82 1.16 3.84
N SER A 35 -10.83 0.48 3.31
CA SER A 35 -10.99 -0.96 3.45
C SER A 35 -9.85 -1.73 2.78
N ALA A 36 -9.45 -1.31 1.57
CA ALA A 36 -8.34 -1.91 0.84
C ALA A 36 -6.99 -1.67 1.54
N VAL A 37 -6.73 -0.45 2.04
CA VAL A 37 -5.54 -0.14 2.85
C VAL A 37 -5.53 -0.97 4.13
N LEU A 38 -6.68 -1.08 4.82
CA LEU A 38 -6.82 -1.89 6.04
C LEU A 38 -6.56 -3.37 5.76
N ALA A 39 -7.10 -3.92 4.67
CA ALA A 39 -6.82 -5.29 4.26
C ALA A 39 -5.34 -5.47 3.90
N ALA A 40 -4.76 -4.51 3.18
CA ALA A 40 -3.37 -4.55 2.75
C ALA A 40 -2.37 -4.45 3.90
N ILE A 41 -2.69 -3.76 5.00
CA ILE A 41 -1.85 -3.74 6.21
C ILE A 41 -2.07 -4.94 7.13
N GLY A 42 -2.84 -5.96 6.71
CA GLY A 42 -3.07 -7.19 7.47
C GLY A 42 -4.32 -7.16 8.36
N GLY A 43 -5.24 -6.22 8.12
CA GLY A 43 -6.51 -6.11 8.82
C GLY A 43 -6.45 -5.40 10.17
N LYS A 44 -7.62 -5.19 10.79
CA LYS A 44 -7.75 -4.50 12.09
C LYS A 44 -6.98 -5.19 13.22
N GLU A 45 -6.81 -6.50 13.13
CA GLU A 45 -6.08 -7.30 14.12
C GLU A 45 -4.57 -6.98 14.15
N ASN A 46 -4.03 -6.56 12.99
CA ASN A 46 -2.63 -6.22 12.82
C ASN A 46 -2.35 -4.74 13.11
N VAL A 47 -3.35 -3.87 12.92
CA VAL A 47 -3.25 -2.46 13.29
C VAL A 47 -3.35 -2.32 14.81
N LYS A 48 -2.34 -1.72 15.41
CA LYS A 48 -2.29 -1.41 16.84
C LYS A 48 -2.71 0.03 17.10
N ASP A 49 -2.23 0.95 16.27
CA ASP A 49 -2.61 2.36 16.30
C ASP A 49 -2.59 2.92 14.88
N VAL A 50 -3.42 3.90 14.62
CA VAL A 50 -3.43 4.63 13.35
C VAL A 50 -3.49 6.12 13.62
N GLY A 51 -2.55 6.83 13.00
CA GLY A 51 -2.52 8.28 12.93
C GLY A 51 -2.47 8.74 11.48
N TYR A 52 -2.65 10.04 11.27
CA TYR A 52 -2.48 10.66 9.95
C TYR A 52 -1.76 11.99 10.07
N CYS A 53 -1.11 12.39 8.99
CA CYS A 53 -0.54 13.71 8.78
C CYS A 53 -1.19 14.32 7.53
N ALA A 54 -0.74 15.50 7.07
CA ALA A 54 -1.35 16.21 5.96
C ALA A 54 -1.45 15.40 4.65
N THR A 55 -0.52 14.47 4.40
CA THR A 55 -0.49 13.67 3.17
C THR A 55 -0.22 12.17 3.36
N ARG A 56 -0.05 11.71 4.62
CA ARG A 56 0.40 10.34 4.93
C ARG A 56 -0.36 9.76 6.13
N LEU A 57 -0.80 8.52 6.03
CA LEU A 57 -1.27 7.71 7.15
C LEU A 57 -0.07 7.07 7.83
N ARG A 58 -0.02 7.10 9.15
CA ARG A 58 0.93 6.39 9.99
C ARG A 58 0.19 5.24 10.64
N PHE A 59 0.62 4.03 10.36
CA PHE A 59 0.10 2.82 10.96
C PHE A 59 1.15 2.26 11.90
N GLU A 60 0.79 2.05 13.15
CA GLU A 60 1.51 1.14 14.04
C GLU A 60 0.93 -0.25 13.84
N VAL A 61 1.74 -1.19 13.35
CA VAL A 61 1.34 -2.57 13.10
C VAL A 61 2.10 -3.52 14.01
N LYS A 62 1.50 -4.64 14.36
CA LYS A 62 2.17 -5.69 15.15
C LYS A 62 3.15 -6.48 14.28
N ASP A 63 2.71 -6.86 13.08
CA ASP A 63 3.47 -7.63 12.11
C ASP A 63 3.58 -6.90 10.77
N ASN A 64 4.77 -6.41 10.42
CA ASN A 64 5.02 -5.83 9.10
C ASN A 64 5.03 -6.85 7.95
N THR A 65 5.14 -8.16 8.25
CA THR A 65 5.12 -9.23 7.23
C THR A 65 3.75 -9.41 6.60
N LYS A 66 2.68 -9.04 7.33
CA LYS A 66 1.31 -9.02 6.82
C LYS A 66 0.99 -7.78 5.99
N VAL A 67 1.93 -6.83 5.89
CA VAL A 67 1.74 -5.60 5.12
C VAL A 67 2.16 -5.81 3.68
N ASP A 68 1.19 -5.71 2.78
CA ASP A 68 1.35 -5.92 1.35
C ASP A 68 1.45 -4.58 0.61
N GLU A 69 2.66 -4.25 0.13
CA GLU A 69 2.87 -2.98 -0.58
C GLU A 69 2.15 -2.91 -1.91
N LYS A 70 2.02 -4.05 -2.61
CA LYS A 70 1.32 -4.09 -3.90
C LYS A 70 -0.13 -3.73 -3.68
N ALA A 71 -0.77 -4.33 -2.67
CA ALA A 71 -2.15 -4.03 -2.31
C ALA A 71 -2.33 -2.58 -1.82
N VAL A 72 -1.39 -2.03 -1.02
CA VAL A 72 -1.44 -0.63 -0.58
C VAL A 72 -1.35 0.34 -1.77
N LYS A 73 -0.44 0.10 -2.72
CA LYS A 73 -0.37 0.91 -3.95
C LYS A 73 -1.63 0.75 -4.81
N ALA A 74 -2.16 -0.47 -4.92
CA ALA A 74 -3.39 -0.76 -5.64
C ALA A 74 -4.62 -0.08 -5.02
N ALA A 75 -4.64 0.06 -3.69
CA ALA A 75 -5.67 0.79 -2.94
C ALA A 75 -5.65 2.31 -3.20
N GLY A 76 -4.69 2.82 -3.96
CA GLY A 76 -4.61 4.25 -4.29
C GLY A 76 -3.61 5.03 -3.44
N ALA A 77 -2.74 4.34 -2.69
CA ALA A 77 -1.59 5.00 -2.12
C ALA A 77 -0.55 5.33 -3.21
N ALA A 78 0.01 6.52 -3.15
CA ALA A 78 1.17 6.92 -3.94
C ALA A 78 2.44 6.14 -3.54
N GLY A 79 2.47 5.58 -2.33
CA GLY A 79 3.57 4.75 -1.86
C GLY A 79 3.44 4.34 -0.40
N ILE A 80 4.38 3.54 0.06
CA ILE A 80 4.46 3.05 1.43
C ILE A 80 5.91 3.10 1.91
N ILE A 81 6.09 3.46 3.17
CA ILE A 81 7.39 3.57 3.85
C ILE A 81 7.30 2.75 5.13
N ARG A 82 8.25 1.84 5.33
CA ARG A 82 8.37 1.04 6.55
C ARG A 82 9.59 1.50 7.36
N PRO A 83 9.46 2.52 8.23
CA PRO A 83 10.59 2.98 9.02
C PRO A 83 11.09 1.95 10.05
N SER A 84 10.21 1.05 10.53
CA SER A 84 10.54 0.04 11.54
C SER A 84 9.70 -1.22 11.37
N LYS A 85 10.10 -2.31 12.04
CA LYS A 85 9.38 -3.60 12.05
C LYS A 85 7.94 -3.54 12.58
N ASN A 86 7.55 -2.45 13.23
CA ASN A 86 6.21 -2.24 13.79
C ASN A 86 5.55 -0.95 13.30
N ALA A 87 6.17 -0.25 12.35
CA ALA A 87 5.66 1.03 11.87
C ALA A 87 5.62 1.06 10.35
N CYS A 88 4.48 1.48 9.82
CA CYS A 88 4.18 1.62 8.41
C CYS A 88 3.67 3.04 8.15
N GLN A 89 4.02 3.63 7.02
CA GLN A 89 3.49 4.91 6.59
C GLN A 89 3.00 4.80 5.16
N VAL A 90 1.72 5.06 4.94
CA VAL A 90 1.09 4.99 3.62
C VAL A 90 0.86 6.41 3.13
N ILE A 91 1.37 6.73 1.95
CA ILE A 91 1.25 8.05 1.34
C ILE A 91 -0.01 8.03 0.47
N ILE A 92 -1.06 8.71 0.91
CA ILE A 92 -2.34 8.80 0.16
C ILE A 92 -2.41 10.13 -0.61
N GLY A 93 -1.83 11.21 -0.07
CA GLY A 93 -1.93 12.58 -0.62
C GLY A 93 -2.97 13.43 0.12
N THR A 94 -3.48 14.48 -0.53
CA THR A 94 -4.34 15.51 0.09
C THR A 94 -5.68 15.00 0.64
N LYS A 95 -6.11 13.80 0.21
CA LYS A 95 -7.38 13.19 0.61
C LYS A 95 -7.25 12.23 1.81
N VAL A 96 -6.09 12.23 2.48
CA VAL A 96 -5.78 11.33 3.59
C VAL A 96 -6.75 11.44 4.77
N GLN A 97 -7.29 12.64 5.01
CA GLN A 97 -8.24 12.88 6.10
C GLN A 97 -9.53 12.06 5.91
N PHE A 98 -10.06 11.98 4.68
CA PHE A 98 -11.28 11.22 4.39
C PHE A 98 -11.05 9.72 4.51
N VAL A 99 -9.90 9.23 4.05
CA VAL A 99 -9.52 7.81 4.19
C VAL A 99 -9.34 7.46 5.66
N TYR A 100 -8.72 8.34 6.45
CA TYR A 100 -8.57 8.13 7.89
C TYR A 100 -9.92 8.08 8.62
N ASP A 101 -10.83 8.99 8.32
CA ASP A 101 -12.16 9.02 8.96
C ASP A 101 -12.94 7.73 8.71
N GLU A 102 -12.95 7.27 7.46
CA GLU A 102 -13.59 6.01 7.08
C GLU A 102 -12.89 4.79 7.69
N LEU A 103 -11.57 4.78 7.69
CA LEU A 103 -10.78 3.71 8.29
C LEU A 103 -11.00 3.64 9.80
N LYS A 104 -11.13 4.78 10.48
CA LYS A 104 -11.41 4.86 11.92
C LYS A 104 -12.83 4.39 12.26
N LYS A 105 -13.81 4.52 11.35
CA LYS A 105 -15.14 3.92 11.54
C LYS A 105 -15.14 2.40 11.41
N MET A 106 -14.16 1.83 10.70
CA MET A 106 -14.04 0.39 10.46
C MET A 106 -13.17 -0.37 11.49
N LEU A 107 -12.37 0.34 12.27
CA LEU A 107 -11.50 -0.18 13.33
C LEU A 107 -12.26 -0.26 14.67
#